data_AF-A0A953MSS3-F1
#
_entry.id   AF-A0A953MSS3-F1
#
_cell.length_a   1.000
_cell.length_b   1.000
_cell.length_c   1.000
_cell.angle_alpha   90.00
_cell.angle_beta   90.00
_cell.angle_gamma   90.00
#
_symmetry.space_group_name_H-M   'P 1'
#
loop_
_entity.id
_entity.type
_entity.pdbx_description
1 polymer ?
#
loop_
_entity_poly.entity_id
_entity_poly.type
_entity_poly.pdbx_seq_one_letter_code
_entity_poly.pdbx_strand_id
1 'polypeptide(L)' 'MTKSLEALKKYFNFNEFRPAQEEIIHAVLSGENVLAVLPTGAGKSLCYQLPSL' A
#
# COMPACT_ATOMS: atom_id res chain seq x y z
N MET A 1 -8.90 -5.03 2.84
CA MET A 1 -8.29 -5.40 1.54
C MET A 1 -9.11 -4.99 0.33
N THR A 2 -10.38 -5.38 0.22
CA THR A 2 -11.21 -5.08 -0.98
C THR A 2 -11.29 -3.58 -1.30
N LYS A 3 -11.52 -2.74 -0.28
CA LYS A 3 -11.51 -1.27 -0.43
C LYS A 3 -10.16 -0.71 -0.89
N SER A 4 -9.05 -1.31 -0.45
CA SER A 4 -7.69 -0.90 -0.82
C SER A 4 -7.39 -1.21 -2.29
N LEU A 5 -7.83 -2.36 -2.82
CA LEU A 5 -7.71 -2.70 -4.24
C LEU A 5 -8.56 -1.80 -5.14
N GLU A 6 -9.77 -1.45 -4.70
CA GLU A 6 -10.63 -0.48 -5.42
C GLU A 6 -9.99 0.91 -5.47
N ALA A 7 -9.45 1.39 -4.35
CA ALA A 7 -8.73 2.66 -4.28
C ALA A 7 -7.44 2.61 -5.13
N LEU A 8 -6.71 1.50 -5.09
CA LEU A 8 -5.51 1.28 -5.90
C LEU A 8 -5.83 1.43 -7.39
N LYS A 9 -6.89 0.77 -7.84
CA LYS A 9 -7.34 0.85 -9.23
C LYS A 9 -7.83 2.25 -9.58
N LYS A 10 -8.66 2.85 -8.73
CA LYS A 10 -9.30 4.15 -9.00
C LYS A 10 -8.30 5.32 -9.03
N TYR A 11 -7.35 5.35 -8.10
CA TYR A 11 -6.47 6.51 -7.91
C TYR A 11 -5.06 6.30 -8.48
N PHE A 12 -4.59 5.06 -8.59
CA PHE A 12 -3.24 4.75 -9.05
C PHE A 12 -3.20 3.90 -10.33
N ASN A 13 -4.36 3.48 -10.85
CA ASN A 13 -4.49 2.68 -12.07
C ASN A 13 -3.67 1.37 -12.05
N PHE A 14 -3.50 0.76 -10.87
CA PHE A 14 -2.91 -0.56 -10.71
C PHE A 14 -3.98 -1.59 -10.36
N ASN A 15 -3.82 -2.81 -10.88
CA ASN A 15 -4.77 -3.91 -10.63
C ASN A 15 -4.34 -4.83 -9.49
N GLU A 16 -3.07 -4.76 -9.08
CA GLU A 16 -2.49 -5.59 -8.03
C GLU A 16 -1.40 -4.83 -7.28
N PHE A 17 -1.17 -5.25 -6.04
CA PHE A 17 -0.04 -4.79 -5.24
C PHE A 17 1.25 -5.46 -5.70
N ARG A 18 2.36 -4.73 -5.61
CA ARG A 18 3.69 -5.33 -5.72
C ARG A 18 4.01 -6.10 -4.43
N PRO A 19 5.04 -6.99 -4.45
CA PRO A 19 5.45 -7.71 -3.26
C PRO A 19 5.64 -6.81 -2.03
N ALA A 20 5.21 -7.31 -0.87
CA ALA A 20 5.18 -6.64 0.43
C ALA A 20 4.26 -5.40 0.58
N GLN A 21 3.78 -4.77 -0.52
CA GLN A 21 2.95 -3.57 -0.39
C GLN A 21 1.63 -3.86 0.34
N GLU A 22 0.96 -4.98 0.01
CA GLU A 22 -0.31 -5.36 0.64
C GLU A 22 -0.16 -5.58 2.14
N GLU A 23 0.89 -6.30 2.56
CA GLU A 23 1.21 -6.56 3.96
C GLU A 23 1.48 -5.26 4.74
N ILE A 24 2.30 -4.36 4.17
CA ILE A 24 2.62 -3.06 4.77
C ILE A 24 1.35 -2.21 4.93
N ILE A 25 0.56 -2.11 3.86
CA ILE A 25 -0.69 -1.32 3.87
C ILE A 25 -1.67 -1.87 4.90
N HIS A 26 -1.77 -3.20 5.03
CA HIS A 26 -2.61 -3.81 6.04
C HIS A 26 -2.16 -3.50 7.46
N ALA A 27 -0.86 -3.63 7.75
CA ALA A 27 -0.32 -3.30 9.07
C ALA A 27 -0.57 -1.82 9.43
N VAL A 28 -0.37 -0.89 8.47
CA VAL A 28 -0.69 0.53 8.67
C VAL A 28 -2.19 0.75 8.94
N LEU A 29 -3.08 0.13 8.16
CA LEU A 29 -4.53 0.24 8.36
C LEU A 29 -5.02 -0.39 9.67
N SER A 30 -4.29 -1.38 10.19
CA SER A 30 -4.53 -1.98 11.51
C SER A 30 -4.02 -1.12 12.67
N GLY A 31 -3.41 0.03 12.40
CA GLY A 31 -2.86 0.93 13.41
C GLY A 31 -1.53 0.48 14.01
N GLU A 32 -0.81 -0.43 13.35
CA GLU A 32 0.49 -0.91 13.79
C GLU A 32 1.61 0.08 13.44
N ASN A 33 2.69 0.09 14.24
CA ASN A 33 3.92 0.81 13.90
C ASN A 33 4.74 -0.03 12.91
N VAL A 34 4.99 0.50 11.72
CA VAL A 34 5.64 -0.24 10.62
C VAL A 34 6.98 0.38 10.23
N LEU A 35 8.04 -0.43 10.22
CA LEU A 35 9.31 -0.11 9.58
C LEU A 35 9.43 -0.86 8.25
N ALA A 36 9.17 -0.16 7.15
CA ALA A 36 9.20 -0.75 5.81
C ALA A 36 10.52 -0.40 5.08
N VAL A 37 11.35 -1.41 4.80
CA VAL A 37 12.59 -1.27 4.03
C VAL A 37 12.40 -1.85 2.63
N LEU A 38 12.36 -0.99 1.62
CA LEU A 38 12.22 -1.40 0.21
C LEU A 38 13.21 -0.66 -0.68
N PRO A 39 13.65 -1.25 -1.82
CA PRO A 39 14.53 -0.57 -2.76
C PRO A 39 13.84 0.63 -3.43
N THR A 40 14.63 1.52 -4.04
CA THR A 40 14.11 2.62 -4.85
C THR A 40 13.32 2.06 -6.03
N GLY A 41 12.21 2.69 -6.38
CA GLY A 41 11.31 2.23 -7.45
C GLY A 41 10.33 1.12 -7.03
N ALA A 42 10.45 0.54 -5.83
CA ALA A 42 9.52 -0.50 -5.34
C ALA A 42 8.11 0.02 -4.97
N GLY A 43 7.88 1.33 -5.02
CA GLY A 43 6.58 1.92 -4.69
C GLY A 43 6.32 2.09 -3.19
N LYS A 44 7.37 2.43 -2.41
CA LYS A 44 7.23 2.80 -0.98
C LYS A 44 6.18 3.87 -0.74
N SER A 45 6.07 4.84 -1.65
CA SER A 45 5.13 5.94 -1.53
C SER A 45 3.67 5.51 -1.48
N LEU A 46 3.31 4.47 -2.26
CA LEU A 46 1.97 3.91 -2.26
C LEU A 46 1.56 3.40 -0.87
N CYS A 47 2.51 2.88 -0.10
CA CYS A 47 2.27 2.23 1.19
C CYS A 47 1.80 3.19 2.29
N TYR A 48 1.98 4.50 2.12
CA TYR A 48 1.41 5.53 3.02
C TYR A 48 0.40 6.44 2.33
N GLN A 49 0.46 6.58 1.00
CA GLN A 49 -0.54 7.36 0.25
C GLN A 49 -1.89 6.65 0.21
N LEU A 50 -1.93 5.35 -0.09
CA LEU A 50 -3.19 4.61 -0.19
C LEU A 50 -3.95 4.53 1.15
N PRO A 51 -3.30 4.26 2.30
CA PRO A 51 -3.99 4.29 3.60
C PRO A 51 -4.53 5.67 4.01
N SER A 52 -4.03 6.76 3.42
CA SER A 52 -4.45 8.13 3.76
C SER A 52 -5.70 8.63 3.02
N LEU A 53 -6.27 7.82 2.11
CA LEU A 53 -7.48 8.12 1.33
C LEU A 53 -8.76 7.67 2.04
#